data_AF-A0A1S2LZE5-F1
#
_entry.id   AF-A0A1S2LZE5-F1
#
_cell.length_a   1.000
_cell.length_b   1.000
_cell.length_c   1.000
_cell.angle_alpha   90.00
_cell.angle_beta   90.00
_cell.angle_gamma   90.00
#
_symmetry.space_group_name_H-M   'P 1'
#
loop_
_entity.id
_entity.type
_entity.pdbx_description
1 polymer ?
#
loop_
_entity_poly.entity_id
_entity_poly.type
_entity_poly.pdbx_seq_one_letter_code
_entity_poly.pdbx_strand_id
1 'polypeptide(L)'
;MRWTKTKKSIENLICEKLKKRLKINATKYNTSLGEQRRIWITLDNKEIFNASSAHFLHAHDKLWEEIRNKTSNPFPDCLYECFPELVGKVSDFDYSMEILEQRNIFNVDRVYEKLVEYSNLSTQVSQLNFKSETLVLLVPFKTKYIY
;
A
#
# COMPACT_ATOMS: atom_id res chain seq x y z
N MET A 1 12.30 7.33 12.05
CA MET A 1 11.31 7.61 10.96
C MET A 1 10.98 9.09 10.93
N ARG A 2 10.99 9.71 9.75
CA ARG A 2 10.67 11.15 9.52
C ARG A 2 9.17 11.38 9.25
N TRP A 3 8.29 10.55 9.81
CA TRP A 3 6.86 10.52 9.46
C TRP A 3 6.18 11.89 9.59
N THR A 4 6.42 12.64 10.67
CA THR A 4 5.80 13.95 10.87
C THR A 4 6.07 14.92 9.71
N LYS A 5 7.28 14.88 9.12
CA LYS A 5 7.64 15.72 7.97
C LYS A 5 6.94 15.26 6.70
N THR A 6 7.01 13.96 6.41
CA THR A 6 6.34 13.34 5.26
C THR A 6 4.83 13.56 5.31
N LYS A 7 4.20 13.32 6.47
CA LYS A 7 2.78 13.56 6.72
C LYS A 7 2.40 15.01 6.44
N LYS A 8 3.11 15.97 7.03
CA LYS A 8 2.83 17.40 6.79
C LYS A 8 2.98 17.78 5.31
N SER A 9 3.98 17.24 4.63
CA SER A 9 4.18 17.47 3.20
C SER A 9 2.98 16.94 2.40
N ILE A 10 2.55 15.70 2.62
CA ILE A 10 1.40 15.11 1.93
C ILE A 10 0.10 15.85 2.27
N GLU A 11 -0.12 16.20 3.54
CA GLU A 11 -1.32 16.93 3.97
C GLU A 11 -1.41 18.32 3.32
N ASN A 12 -0.28 18.95 2.99
CA ASN A 12 -0.25 20.20 2.24
C ASN A 12 -0.63 20.02 0.75
N LEU A 13 -0.53 18.81 0.22
CA LEU A 13 -0.96 18.49 -1.15
C LEU A 13 -2.45 18.15 -1.23
N ILE A 14 -3.13 18.00 -0.11
CA ILE A 14 -4.57 17.77 -0.10
C ILE A 14 -5.27 19.12 -0.29
N CYS A 15 -6.23 19.18 -1.22
CA CYS A 15 -7.01 20.41 -1.45
C CYS A 15 -7.79 20.81 -0.18
N GLU A 16 -8.01 22.11 0.01
CA GLU A 16 -8.61 22.66 1.24
C GLU A 16 -9.98 22.06 1.58
N LYS A 17 -10.78 21.70 0.57
CA LYS A 17 -12.09 21.02 0.75
C LYS A 17 -11.98 19.64 1.41
N LEU A 18 -10.87 18.93 1.17
CA LEU A 18 -10.64 17.58 1.68
C LEU A 18 -9.74 17.57 2.92
N LYS A 19 -8.93 18.61 3.15
CA LYS A 19 -7.91 18.66 4.22
C LYS A 19 -8.44 18.42 5.63
N LYS A 20 -9.69 18.82 5.90
CA LYS A 20 -10.37 18.60 7.21
C LYS A 20 -11.09 17.25 7.29
N ARG A 21 -11.35 16.61 6.15
CA ARG A 21 -12.16 15.40 6.02
C ARG A 21 -11.29 14.14 5.87
N LEU A 22 -10.18 14.27 5.14
CA LEU A 22 -9.21 13.21 4.90
C LEU A 22 -8.12 13.26 5.97
N LYS A 23 -7.87 12.15 6.66
CA LYS A 23 -6.78 12.03 7.64
C LYS A 23 -5.91 10.85 7.31
N ILE A 24 -4.61 11.08 7.24
CA ILE A 24 -3.60 10.03 7.08
C ILE A 24 -2.96 9.76 8.43
N ASN A 25 -3.05 8.52 8.87
CA ASN A 25 -2.57 8.08 10.16
C ASN A 25 -1.53 6.99 9.97
N ALA A 26 -0.49 7.02 10.80
CA ALA A 26 0.48 5.95 10.88
C ALA A 26 0.84 5.73 12.35
N THR A 27 1.03 4.47 12.72
CA THR A 27 1.48 4.10 14.04
C THR A 27 2.48 2.95 13.96
N LYS A 28 3.30 2.88 15.01
CA LYS A 28 4.27 1.82 15.26
C LYS A 28 4.06 1.39 16.71
N TYR A 29 3.89 0.10 16.94
CA TYR A 29 3.67 -0.48 18.26
C TYR A 29 4.45 -1.78 18.39
N ASN A 30 4.85 -2.11 19.61
CA ASN A 30 5.55 -3.36 19.89
C ASN A 30 4.55 -4.41 20.36
N THR A 31 4.72 -5.63 19.88
CA THR A 31 3.99 -6.82 20.31
C THR A 31 4.99 -7.87 20.79
N SER A 32 4.50 -8.95 21.41
CA SER A 32 5.33 -10.12 21.75
C SER A 32 6.02 -10.74 20.53
N LEU A 33 5.45 -10.54 19.33
CA LEU A 33 5.96 -11.03 18.05
C LEU A 33 6.86 -10.00 17.34
N GLY A 34 7.27 -8.94 18.04
CA GLY A 34 8.12 -7.88 17.52
C GLY A 34 7.36 -6.60 17.14
N GLU A 35 8.05 -5.76 16.38
CA GLU A 35 7.55 -4.46 15.95
C GLU A 35 6.45 -4.61 14.89
N GLN A 36 5.33 -3.93 15.10
CA GLN A 36 4.21 -3.87 14.17
C GLN A 36 3.94 -2.42 13.77
N ARG A 37 3.48 -2.26 12.53
CA ARG A 37 3.18 -0.96 11.92
C ARG A 37 1.80 -1.00 11.28
N ARG A 38 1.16 0.17 11.26
CA ARG A 38 -0.10 0.35 10.55
C ARG A 38 -0.18 1.76 9.97
N ILE A 39 -0.63 1.85 8.72
CA ILE A 39 -1.01 3.09 8.04
C ILE A 39 -2.47 2.96 7.65
N TRP A 40 -3.27 3.98 7.90
CA TRP A 40 -4.68 3.99 7.49
C TRP A 40 -5.12 5.41 7.11
N ILE A 41 -6.07 5.48 6.19
CA ILE A 41 -6.64 6.73 5.73
C ILE A 41 -8.12 6.73 6.08
N THR A 42 -8.59 7.82 6.67
CA THR A 42 -10.01 8.03 6.93
C THR A 42 -10.54 9.19 6.10
N LEU A 43 -11.78 9.07 5.63
CA LEU A 43 -12.57 10.15 5.03
C LEU A 43 -13.83 10.32 5.87
N ASP A 44 -14.07 11.53 6.39
CA ASP A 44 -15.17 11.81 7.32
C ASP A 44 -15.18 10.84 8.52
N ASN A 45 -13.99 10.55 9.04
CA ASN A 45 -13.71 9.60 10.11
C ASN A 45 -14.05 8.12 9.80
N LYS A 46 -14.45 7.79 8.56
CA LYS A 46 -14.59 6.40 8.11
C LYS A 46 -13.30 5.91 7.48
N GLU A 47 -12.81 4.76 7.90
CA GLU A 47 -11.62 4.14 7.30
C GLU A 47 -11.91 3.71 5.86
N ILE A 48 -11.15 4.26 4.93
CA ILE A 48 -11.26 3.96 3.48
C ILE A 48 -10.02 3.21 2.97
N PHE A 49 -8.95 3.13 3.76
CA PHE A 49 -7.73 2.42 3.43
C PHE A 49 -7.01 1.95 4.69
N ASN A 50 -6.39 0.77 4.63
CA ASN A 50 -5.63 0.18 5.71
C ASN A 50 -4.47 -0.67 5.17
N ALA A 51 -3.28 -0.45 5.71
CA ALA A 51 -2.12 -1.29 5.53
C ALA A 51 -1.54 -1.59 6.91
N SER A 52 -1.51 -2.86 7.30
CA SER A 52 -1.00 -3.30 8.60
C SER A 52 -0.04 -4.46 8.41
N SER A 53 1.13 -4.40 9.05
CA SER A 53 2.11 -5.48 9.02
C SER A 53 1.52 -6.79 9.55
N ALA A 54 0.76 -6.74 10.65
CA ALA A 54 0.13 -7.92 11.22
C ALA A 54 -0.88 -8.56 10.26
N HIS A 55 -1.72 -7.73 9.61
CA HIS A 55 -2.67 -8.23 8.63
C HIS A 55 -1.97 -8.79 7.38
N PHE A 56 -0.93 -8.10 6.90
CA PHE A 56 -0.15 -8.51 5.75
C PHE A 56 0.56 -9.85 5.98
N LEU A 57 1.25 -10.01 7.12
CA LEU A 57 1.94 -11.26 7.47
C LEU A 57 0.95 -12.43 7.58
N HIS A 58 -0.17 -12.23 8.26
CA HIS A 58 -1.22 -13.26 8.35
C HIS A 58 -1.79 -13.66 6.99
N ALA A 59 -2.00 -12.69 6.10
CA ALA A 59 -2.48 -12.96 4.76
C ALA A 59 -1.42 -13.65 3.87
N HIS A 60 -0.14 -13.32 4.09
CA HIS A 60 0.98 -13.96 3.42
C HIS A 60 1.12 -15.42 3.83
N ASP A 61 1.01 -15.73 5.13
CA ASP A 61 1.00 -17.11 5.63
C ASP A 61 -0.15 -17.93 5.03
N LYS A 62 -1.36 -17.34 4.97
CA LYS A 62 -2.51 -17.95 4.31
C LYS A 62 -2.30 -18.17 2.82
N LEU A 63 -1.68 -17.22 2.13
CA LEU A 63 -1.35 -17.39 0.72
C LEU A 63 -0.42 -18.59 0.51
N TRP A 64 0.57 -18.76 1.39
CA TRP A 64 1.44 -19.94 1.36
C TRP A 64 0.71 -21.25 1.66
N GLU A 65 -0.26 -21.25 2.58
CA GLU A 65 -1.16 -22.39 2.79
C GLU A 65 -1.98 -22.72 1.54
N GLU A 66 -2.56 -21.71 0.89
CA GLU A 66 -3.30 -21.89 -0.38
C GLU A 66 -2.43 -22.51 -1.46
N ILE A 67 -1.18 -22.06 -1.59
CA ILE A 67 -0.22 -22.58 -2.56
C ILE A 67 0.14 -24.03 -2.24
N ARG A 68 0.49 -24.33 -0.99
CA ARG A 68 0.79 -25.71 -0.54
C ARG A 68 -0.36 -26.68 -0.80
N ASN A 69 -1.61 -26.22 -0.69
CA ASN A 69 -2.78 -27.07 -0.96
C ASN A 69 -3.02 -27.31 -2.46
N LYS A 70 -2.47 -26.47 -3.34
CA LYS A 70 -2.65 -26.56 -4.79
C LYS A 70 -1.54 -27.32 -5.51
N THR A 71 -0.44 -27.61 -4.82
CA THR A 71 0.72 -28.30 -5.37
C THR A 71 1.10 -29.50 -4.51
N SER A 72 1.54 -30.58 -5.13
CA SER A 72 2.14 -31.72 -4.42
C SER A 72 3.59 -31.47 -4.04
N ASN A 73 4.17 -30.34 -4.43
CA ASN A 73 5.56 -30.00 -4.14
C ASN A 73 5.67 -29.40 -2.72
N PRO A 74 6.47 -29.98 -1.80
CA PRO A 74 6.64 -29.45 -0.44
C PRO A 74 7.29 -28.06 -0.40
N PHE A 75 8.06 -27.72 -1.43
CA PHE A 75 8.59 -26.38 -1.67
C PHE A 75 8.27 -26.02 -3.13
N PRO A 76 7.08 -25.48 -3.40
CA PRO A 76 6.75 -25.08 -4.76
C PRO A 76 7.71 -23.96 -5.16
N ASP A 77 8.66 -24.30 -6.03
CA ASP A 77 9.70 -23.39 -6.52
C ASP A 77 9.10 -22.17 -7.24
N CYS A 78 7.82 -22.23 -7.60
CA CYS A 78 7.22 -21.33 -8.55
C CYS A 78 5.79 -20.94 -8.12
N LEU A 79 5.65 -19.77 -7.47
CA LEU A 79 4.37 -19.03 -7.39
C LEU A 79 3.65 -18.97 -8.77
N TYR A 80 4.42 -19.03 -9.86
CA TYR A 80 3.99 -19.14 -11.25
C TYR A 80 3.02 -20.26 -11.57
N GLU A 81 3.15 -21.43 -10.93
CA GLU A 81 2.26 -22.57 -11.20
C GLU A 81 0.85 -22.33 -10.65
N CYS A 82 0.77 -21.61 -9.53
CA CYS A 82 -0.50 -21.28 -8.88
C CYS A 82 -1.14 -20.00 -9.44
N PHE A 83 -0.34 -19.10 -10.02
CA PHE A 83 -0.75 -17.79 -10.52
C PHE A 83 -0.10 -17.49 -11.90
N PRO A 84 -0.45 -18.26 -12.95
CA PRO A 84 0.15 -18.13 -14.27
C PRO A 84 -0.09 -16.75 -14.91
N GLU A 85 -1.14 -16.03 -14.49
CA GLU A 85 -1.49 -14.71 -15.00
C GLU A 85 -0.46 -13.62 -14.69
N LEU A 86 0.43 -13.85 -13.73
CA LEU A 86 1.47 -12.92 -13.32
C LEU A 86 2.82 -13.19 -14.00
N VAL A 87 2.99 -14.36 -14.66
CA VAL A 87 4.24 -14.80 -15.30
C VAL A 87 4.78 -13.72 -16.25
N GLY A 88 6.04 -13.30 -16.02
CA GLY A 88 6.71 -12.29 -16.83
C GLY A 88 6.22 -10.84 -16.66
N LYS A 89 5.27 -10.57 -15.75
CA LYS A 89 4.75 -9.21 -15.49
C LYS A 89 5.29 -8.58 -14.22
N VAL A 90 5.73 -9.39 -13.27
CA VAL A 90 6.22 -8.95 -11.96
C VAL A 90 7.51 -9.69 -11.62
N SER A 91 8.39 -9.07 -10.84
CA SER A 91 9.61 -9.74 -10.37
C SER A 91 9.27 -10.91 -9.46
N ASP A 92 10.02 -12.00 -9.54
CA ASP A 92 9.96 -13.18 -8.68
C ASP A 92 9.83 -12.82 -7.19
N PHE A 93 10.61 -11.82 -6.76
CA PHE A 93 10.63 -11.34 -5.37
C PHE A 93 9.34 -10.63 -4.93
N ASP A 94 8.57 -10.11 -5.88
CA ASP A 94 7.36 -9.32 -5.62
C ASP A 94 6.06 -10.10 -5.85
N TYR A 95 6.11 -11.36 -6.28
CA TYR A 95 4.91 -12.15 -6.60
C TYR A 95 3.87 -12.16 -5.47
N SER A 96 4.30 -12.55 -4.27
CA SER A 96 3.41 -12.62 -3.12
C SER A 96 2.86 -11.24 -2.75
N MET A 97 3.64 -10.18 -2.93
CA MET A 97 3.16 -8.80 -2.73
C MET A 97 2.10 -8.43 -3.75
N GLU A 98 2.33 -8.68 -5.04
CA GLU A 98 1.39 -8.34 -6.12
C GLU A 98 0.07 -9.11 -6.02
N ILE A 99 0.11 -10.39 -5.63
CA ILE A 99 -1.11 -11.18 -5.35
C ILE A 99 -1.90 -10.56 -4.19
N LEU A 100 -1.22 -10.19 -3.11
CA LEU A 100 -1.88 -9.60 -1.93
C LEU A 100 -2.44 -8.20 -2.22
N GLU A 101 -1.73 -7.39 -3.00
CA GLU A 101 -2.19 -6.06 -3.42
C GLU A 101 -3.44 -6.12 -4.30
N GLN A 102 -3.52 -7.12 -5.20
CA GLN A 102 -4.74 -7.39 -5.97
C GLN A 102 -5.93 -7.78 -5.07
N ARG A 103 -5.66 -8.31 -3.87
CA ARG A 103 -6.65 -8.61 -2.83
C ARG A 103 -6.90 -7.44 -1.88
N ASN A 104 -6.39 -6.24 -2.18
CA ASN A 104 -6.40 -5.05 -1.32
C ASN A 104 -5.68 -5.22 0.03
N ILE A 105 -4.64 -6.07 0.08
CA ILE A 105 -3.81 -6.30 1.26
C ILE A 105 -2.42 -5.75 0.98
N PHE A 106 -2.08 -4.65 1.66
CA PHE A 106 -0.88 -3.87 1.34
C PHE A 106 0.21 -4.06 2.37
N ASN A 107 1.45 -4.20 1.89
CA ASN A 107 2.64 -4.14 2.74
C ASN A 107 2.80 -2.70 3.26
N VAL A 108 2.81 -2.54 4.58
CA VAL A 108 2.85 -1.22 5.23
C VAL A 108 4.14 -0.45 4.96
N ASP A 109 5.27 -1.14 4.80
CA ASP A 109 6.56 -0.50 4.53
C ASP A 109 6.62 0.00 3.08
N ARG A 110 6.12 -0.78 2.10
CA ARG A 110 5.99 -0.33 0.70
C ARG A 110 5.09 0.90 0.58
N VAL A 111 3.97 0.92 1.33
CA VAL A 111 3.09 2.09 1.40
C VAL A 111 3.82 3.29 2.00
N TYR A 112 4.53 3.11 3.10
CA TYR A 112 5.30 4.19 3.73
C TYR A 112 6.35 4.77 2.77
N GLU A 113 7.11 3.91 2.09
CA GLU A 113 8.14 4.32 1.13
C GLU A 113 7.53 5.13 -0.03
N LYS A 114 6.39 4.70 -0.57
CA LYS A 114 5.69 5.44 -1.63
C LYS A 114 5.17 6.79 -1.14
N LEU A 115 4.69 6.90 0.10
CA LEU A 115 4.31 8.18 0.68
C LEU A 115 5.52 9.12 0.82
N VAL A 116 6.68 8.59 1.22
CA VAL A 116 7.94 9.36 1.29
C VAL A 116 8.38 9.82 -0.10
N GLU A 117 8.40 8.91 -1.08
CA GLU A 117 8.75 9.19 -2.47
C GLU A 117 7.87 10.29 -3.06
N TYR A 118 6.54 10.15 -2.92
CA TYR A 118 5.57 11.12 -3.43
C TYR A 118 5.75 12.51 -2.79
N SER A 119 6.02 12.56 -1.49
CA SER A 119 6.29 13.82 -0.79
C SER A 119 7.53 14.55 -1.35
N ASN A 120 8.55 13.79 -1.78
CA ASN A 120 9.78 14.34 -2.35
C ASN A 120 9.58 14.76 -3.82
N LEU A 121 8.86 13.96 -4.61
CA LEU A 121 8.54 14.28 -6.01
C LEU A 121 7.70 15.55 -6.11
N SER A 122 6.70 15.71 -5.25
CA SER A 122 5.89 16.93 -5.20
C SER A 122 6.73 18.17 -4.90
N THR A 123 7.78 18.05 -4.09
CA THR A 123 8.69 19.16 -3.81
C THR A 123 9.46 19.60 -5.07
N GLN A 124 9.79 18.65 -5.97
CA GLN A 124 10.44 18.93 -7.25
C GLN A 124 9.45 19.48 -8.30
N VAL A 125 8.24 18.93 -8.38
CA VAL A 125 7.19 19.39 -9.31
C VAL A 125 6.66 20.77 -8.91
N SER A 126 6.62 21.12 -7.62
CA SER A 126 6.20 22.46 -7.15
C SER A 126 7.17 23.57 -7.57
N GLN A 127 8.40 23.23 -7.97
CA GLN A 127 9.39 24.16 -8.55
C GLN A 127 9.18 24.38 -10.06
N LEU A 128 8.30 23.59 -10.69
CA LEU A 128 7.92 23.68 -12.09
C LEU A 128 6.41 23.93 -12.19
N ASN A 129 6.03 25.22 -12.11
CA ASN A 129 4.71 25.79 -12.41
C ASN A 129 3.64 24.82 -12.92
N PHE A 130 2.58 24.57 -12.14
CA PHE A 130 1.29 24.16 -12.70
C PHE A 130 0.12 24.95 -12.11
N LYS A 131 -0.38 25.89 -12.92
CA LYS A 131 -1.76 26.37 -12.89
C LYS A 131 -2.64 25.26 -13.46
N SER A 132 -3.26 24.44 -12.63
CA SER A 132 -4.53 23.78 -12.95
C SER A 132 -5.07 23.02 -11.76
N GLU A 133 -6.33 23.34 -11.45
CA GLU A 133 -7.17 22.60 -10.52
C GLU A 133 -7.29 21.15 -11.00
N THR A 134 -6.66 20.21 -10.31
CA THR A 134 -7.11 18.82 -10.02
C THR A 134 -5.93 18.04 -9.46
N LEU A 135 -5.93 17.78 -8.15
CA LEU A 135 -5.06 16.76 -7.56
C LEU A 135 -5.75 15.41 -7.66
N VAL A 136 -5.40 14.65 -8.70
CA VAL A 136 -5.70 13.22 -8.75
C VAL A 136 -4.70 12.54 -7.82
N LEU A 137 -5.16 12.09 -6.66
CA LEU A 137 -4.52 10.99 -5.95
C LEU A 137 -4.64 9.77 -6.87
N LEU A 138 -3.72 9.63 -7.84
CA LEU A 138 -3.45 8.35 -8.51
C LEU A 138 -2.76 7.47 -7.49
N VAL A 139 -3.53 7.03 -6.49
CA VAL A 139 -3.25 5.72 -5.94
C VAL A 139 -3.52 4.76 -7.08
N PRO A 140 -2.63 3.82 -7.43
CA PRO A 140 -2.96 2.76 -8.37
C PRO A 140 -3.94 1.78 -7.70
N PHE A 141 -5.07 2.26 -7.20
CA PHE A 141 -6.21 1.41 -6.93
C PHE A 141 -6.89 1.19 -8.27
N LYS A 142 -6.68 0.02 -8.86
CA LYS A 142 -7.61 -0.54 -9.83
C LYS A 142 -8.96 -0.78 -9.12
N THR A 143 -9.70 0.28 -8.83
CA THR A 143 -11.13 0.16 -8.60
C THR A 143 -11.76 -0.08 -9.96
N LYS A 144 -12.12 -1.35 -10.23
CA LYS A 144 -13.10 -1.68 -11.26
C LYS A 144 -14.32 -0.80 -11.02
N TYR A 145 -14.60 0.08 -11.97
CA TYR A 145 -15.89 0.76 -12.07
C TYR A 145 -16.97 -0.32 -12.16
N ILE A 146 -17.83 -0.40 -11.15
CA ILE A 146 -19.14 -1.03 -11.26
C ILE A 146 -20.07 0.11 -11.64
N TYR A 147 -20.51 0.12 -12.90
CA TYR A 147 -21.69 0.86 -13.35
C TYR A 147 -22.95 0.10 -12.93
#